data_AF-A0A1C6K6Y3-F1
#
_entry.id   AF-A0A1C6K6Y3-F1
#
_cell.length_a   1.000
_cell.length_b   1.000
_cell.length_c   1.000
_cell.angle_alpha   90.00
_cell.angle_beta   90.00
_cell.angle_gamma   90.00
#
_symmetry.space_group_name_H-M   'P 1'
#
loop_
_entity.id
_entity.type
_entity.pdbx_description
1 polymer ?
#
loop_
_entity_poly.entity_id
_entity_poly.type
_entity_poly.pdbx_seq_one_letter_code
_entity_poly.pdbx_strand_id
1 'polypeptide(L)'
;MGGIRSAGDLVLRMQLAKSMRLAEAKSYVAEKLGVNVTDLADCSVMRELREEMGLGYSMPADGAAKGIQAKFRIAGLLGIKINSVEQFKQKAGLEAGKK
;
A
#
# COMPACT_ATOMS: atom_id res chain seq x y z
N MET A 1 0.55 -15.55 0.89
CA MET A 1 1.28 -14.28 1.06
C MET A 1 0.97 -13.73 2.45
N GLY A 2 1.97 -13.22 3.18
CA GLY A 2 1.92 -12.91 4.61
C GLY A 2 1.16 -11.63 5.01
N GLY A 3 0.21 -11.15 4.20
CA GLY A 3 -0.50 -9.89 4.43
C GLY A 3 0.47 -8.71 4.49
N ILE A 4 0.35 -7.89 5.56
CA ILE A 4 1.23 -6.73 5.80
C ILE A 4 2.71 -7.10 6.05
N ARG A 5 3.00 -8.35 6.42
CA ARG A 5 4.39 -8.82 6.60
C ARG A 5 5.12 -9.04 5.26
N SER A 6 4.36 -9.20 4.16
CA SER A 6 4.89 -9.31 2.80
C SER A 6 4.18 -8.29 1.90
N ALA A 7 3.93 -8.52 0.60
CA ALA A 7 3.09 -7.65 -0.24
C ALA A 7 1.61 -8.08 -0.33
N GLY A 8 1.14 -8.98 0.53
CA GLY A 8 -0.17 -9.62 0.39
C GLY A 8 -1.36 -8.66 0.40
N ASP A 9 -1.33 -7.62 1.25
CA ASP A 9 -2.40 -6.63 1.29
C ASP A 9 -2.39 -5.70 0.07
N LEU A 10 -1.20 -5.38 -0.48
CA LEU A 10 -1.07 -4.58 -1.70
C LEU A 10 -1.67 -5.31 -2.90
N VAL A 11 -1.36 -6.61 -3.04
CA VAL A 11 -1.92 -7.45 -4.11
C VAL A 11 -3.44 -7.56 -3.96
N LEU A 12 -3.95 -7.82 -2.75
CA LEU A 12 -5.39 -7.90 -2.51
C LEU A 12 -6.11 -6.59 -2.86
N ARG A 13 -5.52 -5.43 -2.56
CA ARG A 13 -6.08 -4.12 -2.94
C ARG A 13 -6.24 -3.99 -4.45
N MET A 14 -5.28 -4.49 -5.24
CA MET A 14 -5.38 -4.47 -6.70
C MET A 14 -6.44 -5.43 -7.22
N GLN A 15 -6.56 -6.62 -6.62
CA GLN A 15 -7.64 -7.55 -6.94
C GLN A 15 -9.03 -6.95 -6.66
N LEU A 16 -9.19 -6.22 -5.56
CA LEU A 16 -10.49 -5.64 -5.18
C LEU A 16 -10.81 -4.33 -5.90
N ALA A 17 -9.84 -3.43 -6.04
CA ALA A 17 -10.07 -2.10 -6.60
C ALA A 17 -10.06 -2.07 -8.13
N LYS A 18 -9.37 -3.02 -8.77
CA LYS A 18 -9.21 -3.09 -10.23
C LYS A 18 -9.66 -4.42 -10.85
N SER A 19 -10.22 -5.33 -10.05
CA SER A 19 -10.67 -6.66 -10.50
C SER A 19 -9.56 -7.48 -11.19
N MET A 20 -8.30 -7.20 -10.87
CA MET A 20 -7.14 -7.88 -11.47
C MET A 20 -7.11 -9.36 -11.08
N ARG A 21 -6.67 -10.21 -12.01
CA ARG A 21 -6.35 -11.61 -11.67
C ARG A 21 -5.11 -11.67 -10.80
N LEU A 22 -4.94 -12.75 -10.03
CA LEU A 22 -3.85 -12.87 -9.06
C LEU A 22 -2.46 -12.67 -9.68
N ALA A 23 -2.20 -13.25 -10.85
CA ALA A 23 -0.91 -13.11 -11.52
C ALA A 23 -0.65 -11.66 -11.97
N GLU A 24 -1.64 -11.03 -12.57
CA GLU A 24 -1.58 -9.62 -13.00
C GLU A 24 -1.37 -8.68 -11.82
N ALA A 25 -2.12 -8.87 -10.73
CA ALA A 25 -1.99 -8.07 -9.51
C ALA A 25 -0.60 -8.20 -8.88
N LYS A 26 -0.02 -9.40 -8.88
CA LYS A 26 1.36 -9.61 -8.44
C LYS A 26 2.37 -8.89 -9.33
N SER A 27 2.26 -9.04 -10.65
CA SER A 27 3.16 -8.37 -11.60
C SER A 27 3.09 -6.85 -11.45
N TYR A 28 1.89 -6.30 -11.34
CA TYR A 28 1.67 -4.87 -11.12
C TYR A 28 2.33 -4.38 -9.82
N VAL A 29 2.13 -5.08 -8.71
CA VAL A 29 2.70 -4.69 -7.42
C VAL A 29 4.23 -4.83 -7.42
N ALA A 30 4.78 -5.88 -8.05
CA ALA A 30 6.21 -6.08 -8.20
C ALA A 30 6.86 -4.93 -9.00
N GLU A 31 6.23 -4.53 -10.12
CA GLU A 31 6.67 -3.39 -10.93
C GLU A 31 6.66 -2.09 -10.11
N LYS A 32 5.58 -1.82 -9.35
CA LYS A 32 5.51 -0.62 -8.50
C LYS A 32 6.53 -0.59 -7.37
N LEU A 33 6.97 -1.75 -6.89
CA LEU A 33 7.97 -1.87 -5.84
C LEU A 33 9.40 -2.01 -6.38
N GLY A 34 9.59 -2.18 -7.69
CA GLY A 34 10.91 -2.37 -8.30
C GLY A 34 11.57 -3.70 -7.97
N VAL A 35 10.80 -4.76 -7.70
CA VAL A 35 11.29 -6.09 -7.31
C VAL A 35 10.72 -7.20 -8.18
N ASN A 36 11.19 -8.44 -8.01
CA ASN A 36 10.62 -9.60 -8.69
C ASN A 36 9.34 -10.07 -8.01
N VAL A 37 8.50 -10.80 -8.75
CA VAL A 37 7.25 -11.36 -8.22
C VAL A 37 7.48 -12.34 -7.06
N THR A 38 8.62 -13.03 -7.04
CA THR A 38 9.02 -13.93 -5.95
C THR A 38 9.25 -13.20 -4.63
N ASP A 39 9.80 -11.99 -4.72
CA ASP A 39 10.22 -11.18 -3.57
C ASP A 39 9.01 -10.65 -2.80
N LEU A 40 7.83 -10.56 -3.44
CA LEU A 40 6.56 -10.18 -2.80
C LEU A 40 6.14 -11.09 -1.63
N ALA A 41 6.65 -12.32 -1.58
CA ALA A 41 6.41 -13.27 -0.52
C ALA A 41 7.48 -13.24 0.58
N ASP A 42 8.67 -12.70 0.29
CA ASP A 42 9.77 -12.59 1.23
C ASP A 42 9.48 -11.49 2.26
N CYS A 43 9.43 -11.87 3.53
CA CYS A 43 9.10 -10.92 4.60
C CYS A 43 10.28 -10.01 4.97
N SER A 44 11.51 -10.43 4.72
CA SER A 44 12.71 -9.64 5.01
C SER A 44 12.88 -8.53 3.96
N VAL A 45 12.79 -8.89 2.68
CA VAL A 45 12.83 -7.90 1.58
C VAL A 45 11.68 -6.90 1.71
N MET A 46 10.48 -7.40 1.98
CA MET A 46 9.31 -6.53 2.14
C MET A 46 9.36 -5.67 3.41
N ARG A 47 10.07 -6.09 4.46
CA ARG A 47 10.26 -5.28 5.67
C ARG A 47 11.02 -4.00 5.32
N GLU A 48 12.16 -4.14 4.65
CA GLU A 48 13.05 -3.04 4.27
C GLU A 48 12.33 -2.06 3.32
N LEU A 49 11.70 -2.58 2.26
CA LEU A 49 10.95 -1.74 1.30
C LEU A 49 9.79 -0.98 1.97
N ARG A 50 9.06 -1.64 2.87
CA ARG A 50 7.94 -0.99 3.59
C ARG A 50 8.42 0.09 4.53
N GLU A 51 9.61 -0.05 5.10
CA GLU A 51 10.21 0.94 5.96
C GLU A 51 10.67 2.15 5.14
N GLU A 52 11.45 1.93 4.09
CA GLU A 52 11.97 2.99 3.21
C GLU A 52 10.85 3.80 2.55
N MET A 53 9.87 3.12 1.95
CA MET A 53 8.73 3.76 1.29
C MET A 53 7.64 4.18 2.30
N GLY A 54 7.79 3.79 3.57
CA GLY A 54 6.83 3.96 4.66
C GLY A 54 5.41 3.55 4.31
N LEU A 55 5.26 2.32 3.82
CA LEU A 55 3.98 1.66 3.53
C LEU A 55 3.35 1.02 4.77
N GLY A 56 3.99 1.19 5.93
CA GLY A 56 3.64 0.54 7.19
C GLY A 56 4.06 -0.93 7.21
N TYR A 57 4.54 -1.35 8.37
CA TYR A 57 5.01 -2.71 8.64
C TYR A 57 4.66 -3.14 10.07
N SER A 58 4.78 -4.43 10.37
CA SER A 58 4.48 -4.97 11.70
C SER A 58 5.46 -4.45 12.75
N MET A 59 4.95 -3.94 13.87
CA MET A 59 5.76 -3.35 14.95
C MET A 59 6.69 -2.23 14.42
N PRO A 60 6.11 -1.13 13.91
CA PRO A 60 6.88 -0.01 13.40
C PRO A 60 7.62 0.73 14.52
N ALA A 61 8.82 1.20 14.22
CA ALA A 61 9.57 2.09 15.11
C ALA A 61 8.81 3.41 15.35
N ASP A 62 9.21 4.16 16.37
CA ASP A 62 8.64 5.47 16.62
C ASP A 62 8.91 6.43 15.46
N GLY A 63 7.90 7.24 15.11
CA GLY A 63 7.95 8.13 13.95
C GLY A 63 7.75 7.45 12.58
N ALA A 64 7.78 6.13 12.49
CA ALA A 64 7.52 5.43 11.23
C ALA A 64 6.04 5.56 10.79
N ALA A 65 5.81 5.51 9.48
CA ALA A 65 4.49 5.70 8.91
C ALA A 65 3.53 4.57 9.30
N LYS A 66 2.42 4.94 9.92
CA LYS A 66 1.38 4.02 10.41
C LYS A 66 -0.02 4.56 10.15
N GLY A 67 -1.01 3.66 10.17
CA GLY A 67 -2.43 4.02 10.06
C GLY A 67 -2.75 4.81 8.79
N ILE A 68 -3.25 6.04 8.94
CA ILE A 68 -3.70 6.85 7.81
C ILE A 68 -2.56 7.29 6.90
N GLN A 69 -1.39 7.63 7.46
CA GLN A 69 -0.22 8.07 6.70
C GLN A 69 0.26 6.99 5.72
N ALA A 70 0.35 5.74 6.19
CA ALA A 70 0.69 4.60 5.35
C ALA A 70 -0.36 4.39 4.22
N LYS A 71 -1.65 4.54 4.53
CA LYS A 71 -2.71 4.42 3.52
C LYS A 71 -2.63 5.49 2.43
N PHE A 72 -2.25 6.74 2.75
CA PHE A 72 -2.02 7.78 1.73
C PHE A 72 -0.91 7.36 0.76
N ARG A 73 0.20 6.84 1.28
CA ARG A 73 1.33 6.38 0.45
C ARG A 73 0.96 5.17 -0.38
N ILE A 74 0.26 4.18 0.19
CA ILE A 74 -0.25 3.02 -0.56
C ILE A 74 -1.21 3.45 -1.67
N ALA A 75 -2.13 4.39 -1.40
CA ALA A 75 -3.04 4.91 -2.41
C ALA A 75 -2.29 5.55 -3.59
N GLY A 76 -1.25 6.34 -3.29
CA GLY A 76 -0.38 6.94 -4.30
C GLY A 76 0.43 5.90 -5.09
N LEU A 77 1.10 4.97 -4.39
CA LEU A 77 1.92 3.91 -5.00
C LEU A 77 1.11 3.05 -5.99
N LEU A 78 -0.09 2.64 -5.59
CA LEU A 78 -0.96 1.77 -6.39
C LEU A 78 -1.88 2.54 -7.35
N GLY A 79 -1.93 3.87 -7.26
CA GLY A 79 -2.83 4.68 -8.09
C GLY A 79 -4.31 4.37 -7.86
N ILE A 80 -4.72 4.08 -6.63
CA ILE A 80 -6.10 3.74 -6.25
C ILE A 80 -6.66 4.68 -5.21
N LYS A 81 -7.99 4.83 -5.18
CA LYS A 81 -8.69 5.49 -4.08
C LYS A 81 -8.89 4.50 -2.93
N ILE A 82 -8.60 4.94 -1.71
CA ILE A 82 -8.87 4.18 -0.48
C ILE A 82 -9.91 4.95 0.33
N ASN A 83 -11.04 4.32 0.63
CA ASN A 83 -12.17 4.99 1.29
C ASN A 83 -11.76 5.76 2.58
N SER A 84 -10.97 5.15 3.47
CA SER A 84 -10.52 5.86 4.68
C SER A 84 -9.67 7.10 4.39
N VAL A 85 -8.91 7.11 3.28
CA VAL A 85 -8.08 8.24 2.86
C VAL A 85 -8.98 9.37 2.35
N GLU A 86 -9.97 9.04 1.52
CA GLU A 86 -10.92 10.03 0.99
C GLU A 86 -11.77 10.64 2.13
N GLN A 87 -12.27 9.81 3.05
CA GLN A 87 -12.99 10.30 4.22
C GLN A 87 -12.12 11.18 5.12
N PHE A 88 -10.83 10.86 5.26
CA PHE A 88 -9.90 11.71 6.02
C PHE A 88 -9.72 13.07 5.34
N LYS A 89 -9.49 13.09 4.01
CA LYS A 89 -9.36 14.34 3.25
C LYS A 89 -10.59 15.23 3.42
N GLN A 90 -11.78 14.64 3.31
CA GLN A 90 -13.04 15.36 3.50
C GLN A 90 -13.15 15.97 4.90
N LYS A 91 -12.90 15.18 5.95
CA LYS A 91 -13.03 15.64 7.35
C LYS A 91 -11.94 16.62 7.77
N ALA A 92 -10.75 16.52 7.18
CA ALA A 92 -9.62 17.40 7.44
C ALA A 92 -9.64 18.69 6.59
N GLY A 93 -10.63 18.86 5.70
CA GLY A 93 -10.71 20.02 4.81
C GLY A 93 -9.62 20.08 3.73
N LEU A 94 -9.04 18.93 3.36
CA LEU A 94 -7.96 18.83 2.36
C LEU A 94 -8.47 18.68 0.92
N GLU A 95 -9.79 18.62 0.70
CA GLU A 95 -10.33 18.68 -0.66
C GLU A 95 -10.33 20.14 -1.17
N ALA A 96 -9.76 20.37 -2.35
CA ALA A 96 -9.90 21.64 -3.04
C ALA A 96 -11.39 21.90 -3.29
N GLY A 97 -11.92 22.88 -2.54
CA GLY A 97 -13.26 23.46 -2.61
C GLY A 97 -14.27 22.79 -3.56
N LYS A 98 -15.18 22.01 -3.00
CA LYS A 98 -16.59 22.12 -3.42
C LYS A 98 -17.19 23.31 -2.66
N LYS A 99 -16.91 24.52 -3.15
CA LYS A 99 -17.82 25.64 -2.94
C LYS A 99 -18.80 25.65 -4.09
#